data_AF-W4VAE9-F1
#
_entry.id   AF-W4VAE9-F1
#
_cell.length_a   1.000
_cell.length_b   1.000
_cell.length_c   1.000
_cell.angle_alpha   90.00
_cell.angle_beta   90.00
_cell.angle_gamma   90.00
#
_symmetry.space_group_name_H-M   'P 1'
#
loop_
_entity.id
_entity.type
_entity.pdbx_description
1 polymer ?
#
loop_
_entity_poly.entity_id
_entity_poly.type
_entity_poly.pdbx_seq_one_letter_code
_entity_poly.pdbx_strand_id
1 'polypeptide(L)' 'MFLIKQIDDDYRKEVVKLAIENWSSSIIVSKGKVHSFEDLPGFIALENCRIIGIITYSITDDSCEIASLDSLVENRGV' A
#
# COMPACT_ATOMS: atom_id res chain seq x y z
N MET A 1 3.94 -16.53 10.84
CA MET A 1 2.51 -16.17 10.92
C MET A 1 2.39 -14.76 10.37
N PHE A 2 1.44 -14.52 9.48
CA PHE A 2 1.20 -13.20 8.91
C PHE A 2 0.07 -12.51 9.66
N LEU A 3 0.18 -11.21 9.80
CA LEU A 3 -0.90 -10.37 10.32
C LEU A 3 -1.23 -9.32 9.26
N ILE A 4 -2.50 -9.21 8.92
CA ILE A 4 -3.00 -8.14 8.06
C ILE A 4 -3.53 -7.03 8.95
N LYS A 5 -3.08 -5.79 8.71
CA LYS A 5 -3.57 -4.59 9.40
C LYS A 5 -3.96 -3.52 8.39
N GLN A 6 -4.93 -2.68 8.74
CA GLN A 6 -5.19 -1.46 7.98
C GLN A 6 -3.99 -0.51 8.11
N ILE A 7 -3.72 0.28 7.08
CA ILE A 7 -2.74 1.36 7.17
C ILE A 7 -3.34 2.46 8.06
N ASP A 8 -2.76 2.63 9.25
CA ASP A 8 -3.06 3.69 10.21
C ASP A 8 -1.84 4.62 10.37
N ASP A 9 -1.91 5.56 11.30
CA ASP A 9 -0.86 6.56 11.53
C ASP A 9 0.46 5.94 12.02
N ASP A 10 0.41 4.79 12.69
CA ASP A 10 1.60 4.08 13.18
C ASP A 10 2.44 3.53 12.02
N TYR A 11 1.78 3.10 10.94
CA TYR A 11 2.44 2.51 9.77
C TYR A 11 2.53 3.43 8.55
N ARG A 12 1.78 4.54 8.50
CA ARG A 12 1.70 5.44 7.34
C ARG A 12 3.08 5.88 6.85
N LYS A 13 3.96 6.29 7.77
CA LYS A 13 5.31 6.77 7.43
C LYS A 13 6.17 5.70 6.76
N GLU A 14 6.12 4.47 7.28
CA GLU A 14 6.89 3.36 6.69
C GLU A 14 6.33 2.94 5.33
N VAL A 15 4.99 2.94 5.17
CA VAL A 15 4.35 2.69 3.87
C VAL A 15 4.79 3.70 2.81
N VAL A 16 4.75 4.99 3.14
CA VAL A 16 5.16 6.05 2.20
C VAL A 16 6.64 5.95 1.86
N LYS A 17 7.48 5.63 2.84
CA LYS A 17 8.91 5.39 2.63
C LYS A 17 9.14 4.21 1.68
N LEU A 18 8.49 3.07 1.91
CA LEU A 18 8.59 1.88 1.06
C LEU A 18 8.07 2.16 -0.36
N ALA A 19 7.01 2.96 -0.50
CA ALA A 19 6.51 3.39 -1.81
C ALA A 19 7.56 4.23 -2.56
N ILE A 20 8.21 5.19 -1.89
CA ILE A 20 9.28 5.99 -2.49
C ILE A 20 10.50 5.12 -2.84
N GLU A 21 10.87 4.16 -1.98
CA GLU A 21 12.00 3.26 -2.24
C GLU A 21 11.74 2.35 -3.46
N ASN A 22 10.51 1.86 -3.63
CA ASN A 22 10.16 0.95 -4.73
C ASN A 22 9.78 1.66 -6.03
N TRP A 23 9.13 2.83 -5.95
CA TRP A 23 8.55 3.53 -7.09
C TRP A 23 9.11 4.95 -7.32
N SER A 24 10.11 5.37 -6.53
CA SER A 24 10.71 6.71 -6.57
C SER A 24 9.71 7.87 -6.31
N SER A 25 8.51 7.57 -5.82
CA SER A 25 7.47 8.56 -5.52
C SER A 25 6.42 8.00 -4.55
N SER A 26 5.76 8.90 -3.81
CA SER A 26 4.52 8.60 -3.08
C SER A 26 3.27 8.80 -3.95
N ILE A 27 3.42 9.28 -5.18
CA ILE A 27 2.32 9.56 -6.11
C ILE A 27 2.01 8.34 -6.97
N ILE A 28 0.72 8.02 -7.08
CA ILE A 28 0.19 7.01 -7.99
C ILE A 28 -0.66 7.72 -9.04
N VAL A 29 -0.44 7.41 -10.32
CA VAL A 29 -1.30 7.87 -11.41
C VAL A 29 -1.97 6.67 -12.05
N SER A 30 -3.28 6.53 -11.86
CA SER A 30 -4.08 5.44 -12.41
C SER A 30 -5.43 5.95 -12.90
N LYS A 31 -5.91 5.41 -14.02
CA LYS A 31 -7.20 5.80 -14.66
C LYS A 31 -7.43 7.31 -14.79
N GLY A 32 -6.37 8.06 -15.09
CA GLY A 32 -6.43 9.52 -15.24
C GLY A 32 -6.61 10.31 -13.93
N LYS A 33 -6.49 9.64 -12.77
CA LYS A 33 -6.52 10.24 -11.44
C LYS A 33 -5.12 10.20 -10.83
N VAL A 34 -4.84 11.21 -9.99
CA VAL A 34 -3.64 11.29 -9.17
C VAL A 34 -4.02 10.94 -7.74
N HIS A 35 -3.31 10.00 -7.14
CA HIS A 35 -3.46 9.56 -5.76
C HIS A 35 -2.12 9.65 -5.02
N SER A 36 -2.16 9.55 -3.70
CA SER A 36 -0.96 9.50 -2.86
C SER A 36 -1.05 8.35 -1.86
N PHE A 37 0.08 7.66 -1.63
CA PHE A 37 0.22 6.69 -0.53
C PHE A 37 0.00 7.33 0.87
N GLU A 38 0.14 8.65 0.97
CA GLU A 38 -0.14 9.41 2.19
C GLU A 38 -1.62 9.38 2.57
N ASP A 39 -2.52 9.30 1.57
CA ASP A 39 -3.96 9.48 1.78
C ASP A 39 -4.78 8.21 1.53
N LEU A 40 -4.30 7.32 0.67
CA LEU A 40 -5.08 6.15 0.28
C LEU A 40 -5.28 5.17 1.45
N PRO A 41 -6.51 4.66 1.66
CA PRO A 41 -6.72 3.53 2.53
C PRO A 41 -6.06 2.28 1.94
N GLY A 42 -5.81 1.30 2.81
CA GLY A 42 -5.12 0.10 2.40
C GLY A 42 -4.84 -0.82 3.56
N PHE A 43 -4.15 -1.90 3.26
CA PHE A 43 -3.71 -2.88 4.23
C PHE A 43 -2.21 -3.17 4.06
N ILE A 44 -1.59 -3.57 5.17
CA ILE A 44 -0.24 -4.12 5.21
C ILE A 44 -0.28 -5.57 5.65
N ALA A 45 0.59 -6.37 5.05
CA ALA A 45 0.94 -7.69 5.55
C ALA A 45 2.21 -7.58 6.42
N LEU A 46 2.14 -8.08 7.64
CA LEU A 46 3.24 -8.07 8.61
C LEU A 46 3.75 -9.48 8.88
N GLU A 47 5.07 -9.65 8.87
CA GLU A 47 5.77 -10.83 9.39
C GLU A 47 6.90 -10.37 10.32
N ASN A 48 6.93 -10.87 11.56
CA ASN A 48 7.95 -10.49 12.56
C ASN A 48 8.09 -8.96 12.72
N CYS A 49 6.95 -8.26 12.79
CA CYS A 49 6.84 -6.80 12.89
C CYS A 49 7.41 -6.02 11.68
N ARG A 50 7.66 -6.67 10.55
CA ARG A 50 8.09 -6.04 9.29
C ARG A 50 6.98 -6.07 8.26
N ILE A 51 6.81 -4.98 7.53
CA ILE A 51 5.92 -4.94 6.37
C ILE A 51 6.54 -5.80 5.28
N ILE A 52 5.80 -6.79 4.80
CA ILE A 52 6.20 -7.67 3.70
C ILE A 52 5.32 -7.50 2.46
N GLY A 53 4.23 -6.76 2.59
CA GLY A 53 3.35 -6.42 1.48
C GLY A 53 2.43 -5.26 1.80
N ILE A 54 2.03 -4.52 0.77
CA ILE A 54 1.15 -3.35 0.86
C ILE A 54 0.09 -3.46 -0.22
N ILE A 55 -1.16 -3.14 0.11
CA ILE A 55 -2.22 -2.92 -0.87
C ILE A 55 -2.91 -1.59 -0.56
N THR A 56 -3.03 -0.72 -1.56
CA THR A 56 -3.79 0.52 -1.43
C THR A 56 -4.95 0.51 -2.41
N TYR A 57 -6.05 1.13 -2.02
CA TYR A 57 -7.26 1.16 -2.85
C TYR A 57 -7.97 2.50 -2.74
N SER A 58 -8.79 2.80 -3.74
CA SER A 58 -9.74 3.91 -3.71
C SER A 58 -11.14 3.38 -3.96
N ILE A 59 -12.11 3.89 -3.22
CA ILE A 59 -13.53 3.59 -3.42
C ILE A 59 -14.16 4.86 -3.97
N THR A 60 -14.88 4.74 -5.09
CA THR A 60 -15.68 5.82 -5.68
C THR A 60 -17.01 5.23 -6.10
N ASP A 61 -18.11 5.73 -5.53
CA ASP A 61 -19.46 5.20 -5.70
C ASP A 61 -19.48 3.68 -5.40
N ASP A 62 -19.94 2.87 -6.35
CA ASP A 62 -20.01 1.41 -6.24
C ASP A 62 -18.76 0.70 -6.78
N SER A 63 -17.68 1.44 -7.04
CA SER A 63 -16.43 0.89 -7.58
C SER A 63 -15.30 0.91 -6.57
N CYS A 64 -14.54 -0.19 -6.54
CA CYS A 64 -13.28 -0.29 -5.80
C CYS A 64 -12.15 -0.47 -6.82
N GLU A 65 -11.13 0.37 -6.70
CA GLU A 65 -9.91 0.28 -7.48
C GLU A 65 -8.74 -0.02 -6.56
N ILE A 66 -8.00 -1.09 -6.87
CA ILE A 66 -6.67 -1.30 -6.29
C ILE A 66 -5.72 -0.33 -7.00
N ALA A 67 -5.21 0.64 -6.25
CA ALA A 67 -4.32 1.68 -6.75
C ALA A 67 -2.86 1.21 -6.75
N SER A 68 -2.46 0.39 -5.76
CA SER A 68 -1.18 -0.31 -5.73
C SER A 68 -1.28 -1.67 -5.05
N LEU A 69 -0.42 -2.59 -5.47
CA LEU A 69 -0.23 -3.91 -4.87
C LEU A 69 1.26 -4.24 -4.89
N ASP A 70 1.89 -4.20 -3.71
CA ASP A 70 3.34 -4.29 -3.55
C ASP A 70 3.72 -5.52 -2.73
N SER A 71 4.42 -6.47 -3.36
CA SER A 71 5.01 -7.65 -2.71
C SER A 71 6.48 -7.38 -2.44
N LEU A 72 6.85 -7.22 -1.17
CA LEU A 72 8.22 -6.85 -0.77
C LEU A 72 9.13 -8.08 -0.61
N VAL A 73 8.56 -9.28 -0.70
CA VAL A 73 9.29 -10.55 -0.67
C VAL A 73 8.91 -11.35 -1.92
N GLU A 74 9.91 -11.72 -2.72
CA GLU A 74 9.69 -12.48 -3.96
C GLU A 74 9.00 -13.82 -3.71
N ASN A 75 8.19 -14.26 -4.68
CA ASN A 75 7.49 -15.55 -4.68
C ASN A 75 6.50 -15.77 -3.53
N ARG A 76 6.06 -14.71 -2.84
CA ARG A 76 5.06 -14.80 -1.77
C ARG A 76 3.71 -14.17 -2.10
N GLY A 77 3.66 -13.32 -3.13
CA GLY A 77 2.52 -12.44 -3.34
C GLY A 77 2.41 -11.42 -2.19
N VAL A 78 1.26 -10.75 -2.13
CA VAL A 78 0.89 -9.85 -1.03
C VAL A 78 -0.06 -10.57 -0.09
#